data_AF-A0A377VWK1-F1
#
_entry.id   AF-A0A377VWK1-F1
#
_cell.length_a   1.000
_cell.length_b   1.000
_cell.length_c   1.000
_cell.angle_alpha   90.00
_cell.angle_beta   90.00
_cell.angle_gamma   90.00
#
_symmetry.space_group_name_H-M   'P 1'
#
loop_
_entity.id
_entity.type
_entity.pdbx_description
1 polymer ?
#
loop_
_entity_poly.entity_id
_entity_poly.type
_entity_poly.pdbx_seq_one_letter_code
_entity_poly.pdbx_strand_id
1 'polypeptide(L)' 'MITGIQITKAANDDLLNSFWLLDSEKGEARCLCAKRWFCGR' A
#
# COMPACT_ATOMS: atom_id res chain seq x y z
N MET A 1 -1.75 -7.45 14.68
CA MET A 1 -2.97 -6.84 14.11
C MET A 1 -2.63 -6.44 12.69
N ILE A 2 -3.36 -6.94 11.71
CA ILE A 2 -3.17 -6.58 10.30
C ILE A 2 -4.24 -5.55 9.92
N THR A 3 -3.84 -4.42 9.35
CA THR A 3 -4.72 -3.34 8.92
C THR A 3 -4.54 -3.08 7.43
N GLY A 4 -5.63 -3.14 6.68
CA GLY A 4 -5.66 -2.71 5.28
C GLY A 4 -5.79 -1.20 5.19
N ILE A 5 -4.91 -0.55 4.44
CA ILE A 5 -4.96 0.89 4.20
C ILE A 5 -4.97 1.16 2.70
N GLN A 6 -5.78 2.15 2.30
CA GLN A 6 -5.71 2.75 0.97
C GLN A 6 -5.09 4.14 1.10
N ILE A 7 -4.07 4.41 0.31
CA ILE A 7 -3.45 5.73 0.26
C ILE A 7 -4.32 6.64 -0.63
N THR A 8 -5.04 7.59 -0.03
CA THR A 8 -5.88 8.56 -0.77
C THR A 8 -5.20 9.93 -0.91
N LYS A 9 -4.08 10.14 -0.22
CA LYS A 9 -3.25 11.34 -0.33
C LYS A 9 -1.80 10.98 -0.04
N ALA A 10 -0.91 11.28 -0.98
CA ALA A 10 0.52 11.07 -0.85
C ALA A 10 1.26 12.18 -1.59
N ALA A 11 2.46 12.53 -1.11
CA ALA A 11 3.37 13.42 -1.83
C ALA A 11 3.98 12.72 -3.08
N ASN A 12 3.89 11.39 -3.14
CA ASN A 12 4.33 10.60 -4.27
C ASN A 12 3.11 10.07 -5.03
N ASP A 13 2.93 10.53 -6.27
CA ASP A 13 1.83 10.15 -7.15
C ASP A 13 1.79 8.64 -7.45
N ASP A 14 2.93 7.94 -7.37
CA ASP A 14 3.02 6.49 -7.58
C ASP A 14 2.32 5.70 -6.47
N LEU A 15 2.21 6.29 -5.27
CA LEU A 15 1.56 5.70 -4.11
C LEU A 15 0.08 6.10 -4.00
N LEU A 16 -0.36 7.10 -4.76
CA LEU A 16 -1.76 7.52 -4.74
C LEU A 16 -2.66 6.39 -5.25
N ASN A 17 -3.69 6.07 -4.48
CA ASN A 17 -4.61 4.94 -4.67
C ASN A 17 -3.96 3.56 -4.55
N SER A 18 -2.79 3.47 -3.90
CA SER A 18 -2.18 2.17 -3.57
C SER A 18 -2.85 1.51 -2.35
N PHE A 19 -2.82 0.18 -2.35
CA PHE A 19 -3.34 -0.67 -1.27
C PHE A 19 -2.20 -1.35 -0.53
N TRP A 20 -2.22 -1.26 0.79
CA TRP A 20 -1.19 -1.80 1.67
C TRP A 20 -1.80 -2.58 2.83
N LEU A 21 -1.05 -3.57 3.29
CA LEU A 21 -1.28 -4.25 4.55
C LEU A 21 -0.20 -3.81 5.53
N LEU A 22 -0.63 -3.24 6.65
CA LEU A 22 0.23 -2.90 7.77
C LEU A 22 0.09 -3.99 8.83
N ASP A 23 1.18 -4.67 9.17
CA ASP A 23 1.26 -5.57 10.30
C ASP A 23 2.01 -4.87 11.43
N SER A 24 1.27 -4.39 12.43
CA SER A 24 1.86 -3.66 13.56
C SER A 24 2.50 -4.59 14.60
N GLU A 25 2.25 -5.90 14.56
CA GLU A 25 2.91 -6.86 15.44
C GLU A 25 4.31 -7.20 14.94
N LYS A 26 4.46 -7.30 13.62
CA LYS A 26 5.75 -7.59 12.97
C LYS A 26 6.52 -6.33 12.56
N GLY A 27 5.85 -5.17 12.53
CA GLY A 27 6.42 -3.93 12.03
C GLY A 27 6.63 -3.95 10.51
N GLU A 28 5.80 -4.68 9.78
CA GLU A 28 5.94 -4.88 8.35
C GLU A 28 4.86 -4.13 7.57
N ALA A 29 5.22 -3.64 6.38
CA ALA A 29 4.28 -3.07 5.42
C ALA A 29 4.41 -3.82 4.09
N ARG A 30 3.31 -4.40 3.60
CA ARG A 30 3.26 -5.10 2.32
C ARG A 30 2.39 -4.34 1.33
N CYS A 31 2.99 -3.91 0.23
CA CYS A 31 2.25 -3.33 -0.89
C CYS A 31 1.56 -4.44 -1.68
N LEU A 32 0.24 -4.33 -1.84
CA LEU A 32 -0.54 -5.24 -2.67
C LEU A 32 -0.67 -4.73 -4.10
N CYS A 33 -0.91 -3.43 -4.24
CA CYS A 33 -1.09 -2.77 -5.54
C CYS A 33 -0.68 -1.32 -5.41
N ALA A 34 0.16 -0.82 -6.31
CA ALA A 34 0.52 0.59 -6.42
C ALA A 34 0.41 1.02 -7.87
N LYS A 35 0.14 2.30 -8.12
CA LYS A 35 -0.07 2.82 -9.48
C LYS A 35 1.10 2.51 -10.41
N ARG A 36 2.33 2.58 -9.88
CA ARG A 36 3.55 2.29 -10.63
C ARG A 36 3.90 0.81 -10.71
N TRP A 37 3.38 0.01 -9.79
CA TRP A 37 3.56 -1.44 -9.78
C TRP A 37 2.26 -2.08 -10.25
N PHE A 38 2.10 -2.11 -11.58
CA PHE A 38 1.10 -2.89 -12.31
C PHE A 38 0.68 -4.14 -11.54
N CYS A 39 -0.48 -4.10 -10.89
CA CYS A 39 -1.19 -5.30 -10.46
C CYS A 39 -1.87 -5.87 -11.72
N GLY A 40 -1.06 -6.50 -12.57
CA GLY A 40 -1.47 -6.95 -13.90
C GLY A 40 -0.30 -7.32 -14.80
N ARG A 41 0.56 -8.24 -14.34
CA ARG A 41 0.96 -9.36 -15.20
C ARG A 41 0.28 -10.59 -14.65
#